data_AF-A0A8H7RWI4-F1
#
_entry.id   AF-A0A8H7RWI4-F1
#
_cell.length_a   1.000
_cell.length_b   1.000
_cell.length_c   1.000
_cell.angle_alpha   90.00
_cell.angle_beta   90.00
_cell.angle_gamma   90.00
#
_symmetry.space_group_name_H-M   'P 1'
#
loop_
_entity.id
_entity.type
_entity.pdbx_description
1 polymer ?
#
loop_
_entity_poly.entity_id
_entity_poly.type
_entity_poly.pdbx_seq_one_letter_code
_entity_poly.pdbx_strand_id
1 'polypeptide(L)'
;MDTKLATRLEILADNSLPTVYERNRLKQLKLNYDKYETTIQKNLTQLRDGLKTLEHQLAEEEESGVTDTRTHEDKLIQLQVKVDKLEALLGNSDDERARDILLGNRRGKSVKFNPAQEVSPSDLENGQILQLQQRLIEEQDDNLDDLSDAIRRQRELGLMIGDELETHVQLLDETGEMVDRTDARLKRAKKKLDYVGRKVKDNRSICIVIVLIFIFFILLGLFR
;
A
#
# COMPACT_ATOMS: atom_id res chain seq x y z
N MET A 1 -23.04 12.95 -12.96
CA MET A 1 -21.85 12.41 -12.32
C MET A 1 -20.88 12.02 -13.39
N ASP A 2 -19.63 12.46 -13.27
CA ASP A 2 -18.58 11.92 -14.12
C ASP A 2 -18.24 10.49 -13.66
N THR A 3 -18.89 9.52 -14.29
CA THR A 3 -18.70 8.08 -14.03
C THR A 3 -17.24 7.65 -14.18
N LYS A 4 -16.44 8.36 -14.99
CA LYS A 4 -15.00 8.09 -15.14
C LYS A 4 -14.23 8.54 -13.91
N LEU A 5 -14.58 9.67 -13.30
CA LEU A 5 -13.97 10.11 -12.04
C LEU A 5 -14.27 9.15 -10.91
N ALA A 6 -15.52 8.66 -10.81
CA ALA A 6 -15.90 7.65 -9.81
C ALA A 6 -15.07 6.35 -9.95
N THR A 7 -14.96 5.79 -11.16
CA THR A 7 -14.13 4.59 -11.40
C THR A 7 -12.65 4.81 -11.10
N ARG A 8 -12.13 6.01 -11.39
CA ARG A 8 -10.73 6.34 -11.12
C ARG A 8 -10.44 6.44 -9.63
N LEU A 9 -11.37 6.99 -8.85
CA LEU A 9 -11.25 7.07 -7.40
C LEU A 9 -11.42 5.69 -6.75
N GLU A 10 -12.29 4.83 -7.29
CA GLU A 10 -12.41 3.45 -6.83
C GLU A 10 -11.10 2.67 -7.02
N ILE A 11 -10.51 2.73 -8.22
CA ILE A 11 -9.21 2.12 -8.51
C ILE A 11 -8.12 2.72 -7.59
N LEU A 12 -8.16 4.03 -7.32
CA LEU A 12 -7.20 4.68 -6.42
C LEU A 12 -7.36 4.21 -4.96
N ALA A 13 -8.60 4.02 -4.50
CA ALA A 13 -8.90 3.48 -3.18
C ALA A 13 -8.42 2.03 -3.04
N ASP A 14 -8.72 1.19 -4.03
CA ASP A 14 -8.31 -0.22 -4.06
C ASP A 14 -6.78 -0.37 -4.08
N ASN A 15 -6.07 0.49 -4.80
CA ASN A 15 -4.60 0.50 -4.81
C ASN A 15 -3.98 1.06 -3.52
N SER A 16 -4.73 1.87 -2.76
CA SER A 16 -4.23 2.43 -1.49
C SER A 16 -4.29 1.43 -0.34
N LEU A 17 -5.26 0.50 -0.33
CA LEU A 17 -5.43 -0.54 0.69
C LEU A 17 -4.14 -1.38 0.89
N PRO A 18 -3.54 -1.99 -0.15
CA PRO A 18 -2.31 -2.75 -0.02
C PRO A 18 -1.14 -1.92 0.49
N THR A 19 -1.03 -0.67 0.04
CA THR A 19 0.06 0.23 0.46
C THR A 19 -0.03 0.59 1.95
N VAL A 20 -1.25 0.71 2.49
CA VAL A 20 -1.50 0.93 3.92
C VAL A 20 -1.13 -0.29 4.75
N TYR A 21 -1.48 -1.49 4.29
CA TYR A 21 -1.08 -2.73 4.98
C TYR A 21 0.43 -2.91 4.99
N GLU A 22 1.11 -2.69 3.88
CA GLU A 22 2.57 -2.82 3.80
C GLU A 22 3.27 -1.76 4.66
N ARG A 23 2.75 -0.51 4.70
CA ARG A 23 3.23 0.51 5.66
C ARG A 23 3.09 0.03 7.09
N ASN A 24 1.93 -0.51 7.48
CA ASN A 24 1.69 -0.97 8.85
C ASN A 24 2.58 -2.17 9.22
N ARG A 25 2.87 -3.05 8.26
CA ARG A 25 3.82 -4.16 8.41
C ARG A 25 5.26 -3.65 8.57
N LEU A 26 5.72 -2.74 7.72
CA LEU A 26 7.04 -2.12 7.79
C LEU A 26 7.24 -1.37 9.11
N LYS A 27 6.19 -0.74 9.62
CA LYS A 27 6.16 -0.11 10.93
C LYS A 27 6.33 -1.10 12.07
N GLN A 28 5.66 -2.25 12.03
CA GLN A 28 5.86 -3.33 13.01
C GLN A 28 7.30 -3.87 12.99
N LEU A 29 7.89 -3.95 11.79
CA LEU A 29 9.29 -4.34 11.57
C LEU A 29 10.30 -3.23 11.89
N LYS A 30 9.84 -2.03 12.31
CA LYS A 30 10.65 -0.82 12.57
C LYS A 30 11.58 -0.44 11.41
N LEU A 31 11.17 -0.73 10.18
CA LEU A 31 11.90 -0.40 8.97
C LEU A 31 11.45 0.96 8.42
N ASN A 32 12.21 1.55 7.48
CA ASN A 32 11.83 2.82 6.87
C ASN A 32 10.51 2.66 6.06
N TYR A 33 9.51 3.46 6.40
CA TYR A 33 8.19 3.48 5.75
C TYR A 33 7.82 4.87 5.17
N ASP A 34 8.75 5.83 5.15
CA ASP A 34 8.48 7.23 4.76
C ASP A 34 7.99 7.37 3.31
N LYS A 35 8.51 6.51 2.42
CA LYS A 35 8.08 6.46 1.01
C LYS A 35 6.62 6.03 0.89
N TYR A 36 6.19 5.07 1.71
CA TYR A 36 4.80 4.62 1.71
C TYR A 36 3.90 5.67 2.37
N GLU A 37 4.32 6.25 3.48
CA GLU A 37 3.60 7.34 4.17
C GLU A 37 3.29 8.51 3.23
N THR A 38 4.30 9.02 2.52
CA THR A 38 4.13 10.15 1.60
C THR A 38 3.28 9.81 0.38
N THR A 39 3.31 8.56 -0.10
CA THR A 39 2.47 8.11 -1.21
C THR A 39 1.02 7.97 -0.78
N ILE A 40 0.79 7.39 0.40
CA ILE A 40 -0.54 7.21 0.94
C ILE A 40 -1.20 8.55 1.26
N GLN A 41 -0.48 9.49 1.86
CA GLN A 41 -0.99 10.84 2.11
C GLN A 41 -1.43 11.53 0.82
N LYS A 42 -0.63 11.42 -0.26
CA LYS A 42 -1.01 11.95 -1.58
C LYS A 42 -2.26 11.28 -2.13
N ASN A 43 -2.34 9.95 -2.08
CA ASN A 43 -3.50 9.21 -2.57
C ASN A 43 -4.77 9.56 -1.77
N LEU A 44 -4.69 9.69 -0.44
CA LEU A 44 -5.80 10.12 0.40
C LEU A 44 -6.26 11.55 0.07
N THR A 45 -5.32 12.50 -0.12
CA THR A 45 -5.69 13.86 -0.52
C THR A 45 -6.41 13.88 -1.87
N GLN A 46 -5.96 13.08 -2.84
CA GLN A 46 -6.61 12.94 -4.14
C GLN A 46 -7.98 12.27 -4.04
N LEU A 47 -8.13 11.24 -3.19
CA LEU A 47 -9.42 10.60 -2.92
C LEU A 47 -10.42 11.59 -2.30
N ARG A 48 -9.97 12.36 -1.31
CA ARG A 48 -10.79 13.36 -0.63
C ARG A 48 -11.23 14.49 -1.56
N ASP A 49 -10.31 15.03 -2.36
CA ASP A 49 -10.62 16.12 -3.28
C ASP A 49 -11.51 15.63 -4.43
N GLY A 50 -11.28 14.39 -4.92
CA GLY A 50 -12.15 13.75 -5.90
C GLY A 50 -13.56 13.47 -5.36
N LEU A 51 -13.68 13.01 -4.11
CA LEU A 51 -14.97 12.78 -3.45
C LEU A 51 -15.77 14.08 -3.34
N LYS A 52 -15.14 15.19 -2.94
CA LYS A 52 -15.80 16.52 -2.88
C LYS A 52 -16.28 16.99 -4.26
N THR A 53 -15.52 16.73 -5.32
CA THR A 53 -15.96 17.09 -6.68
C THR A 53 -17.16 16.25 -7.13
N LEU A 54 -17.21 14.97 -6.73
CA LEU A 54 -18.35 14.11 -6.99
C LEU A 54 -19.57 14.55 -6.16
N GLU A 55 -19.41 14.85 -4.87
CA GLU A 55 -20.47 15.43 -4.03
C GLU A 55 -21.09 16.68 -4.65
N HIS A 56 -20.26 17.62 -5.16
CA HIS A 56 -20.74 18.83 -5.83
C HIS A 56 -21.48 18.53 -7.14
N GLN A 57 -20.99 17.57 -7.93
CA GLN A 57 -21.66 17.16 -9.17
C GLN A 57 -23.00 16.46 -8.90
N LEU A 58 -23.12 15.73 -7.79
CA LEU A 58 -24.37 15.10 -7.39
C LEU A 58 -25.40 16.15 -6.95
N ALA A 59 -24.96 17.13 -6.17
CA ALA A 59 -25.81 18.24 -5.71
C ALA A 59 -26.34 19.09 -6.89
N GLU A 60 -25.51 19.32 -7.91
CA GLU A 60 -25.91 20.02 -9.14
C GLU A 60 -26.88 19.19 -9.99
N GLU A 61 -26.77 17.85 -9.97
CA GLU A 61 -27.69 16.94 -10.65
C GLU A 61 -29.03 16.76 -9.92
N GLU A 62 -29.05 16.78 -8.59
CA GLU A 62 -30.29 16.81 -7.79
C GLU A 62 -31.13 18.06 -8.08
N GLU A 63 -30.49 19.23 -8.23
CA GLU A 63 -31.18 20.48 -8.58
C GLU A 63 -31.82 20.44 -9.99
N SER A 64 -31.26 19.61 -10.89
CA SER A 64 -31.75 19.42 -12.26
C SER A 64 -32.89 18.39 -12.41
N GLY A 65 -33.24 17.66 -11.35
CA GLY A 65 -34.41 16.76 -11.31
C GLY A 65 -34.25 15.46 -12.12
N VAL A 66 -33.03 14.96 -12.31
CA VAL A 66 -32.76 13.70 -13.02
C VAL A 66 -33.01 12.49 -12.10
N THR A 67 -33.64 11.44 -12.62
CA THR A 67 -34.19 10.30 -11.85
C THR A 67 -33.19 9.19 -11.50
N ASP A 68 -31.92 9.31 -11.87
CA ASP A 68 -30.87 8.31 -11.61
C ASP A 68 -29.87 8.73 -10.50
N THR A 69 -30.28 9.63 -9.59
CA THR A 69 -29.41 10.08 -8.47
C THR A 69 -29.15 8.97 -7.46
N ARG A 70 -30.13 8.07 -7.24
CA ARG A 70 -30.06 7.05 -6.18
C ARG A 70 -28.90 6.06 -6.37
N THR A 71 -28.59 5.66 -7.61
CA THR A 71 -27.47 4.75 -7.88
C THR A 71 -26.12 5.45 -7.76
N HIS A 72 -26.09 6.76 -8.00
CA HIS A 72 -24.91 7.60 -7.84
C HIS A 72 -24.65 7.95 -6.37
N GLU A 73 -25.70 8.20 -5.58
CA GLU A 73 -25.68 8.34 -4.12
C GLU A 73 -25.12 7.08 -3.45
N ASP A 74 -25.63 5.89 -3.81
CA ASP A 74 -25.18 4.62 -3.23
C ASP A 74 -23.69 4.35 -3.48
N LYS A 75 -23.19 4.67 -4.70
CA LYS A 75 -21.76 4.52 -5.04
C LYS A 75 -20.88 5.53 -4.30
N LEU A 76 -21.36 6.76 -4.13
CA LEU A 76 -20.65 7.79 -3.38
C LEU A 76 -20.51 7.41 -1.90
N ILE A 77 -21.60 6.91 -1.30
CA ILE A 77 -21.61 6.41 0.09
C ILE A 77 -20.62 5.25 0.24
N GLN A 78 -20.60 4.30 -0.70
CA GLN A 78 -19.64 3.19 -0.66
C GLN A 78 -18.18 3.67 -0.76
N LEU A 79 -17.90 4.65 -1.63
CA LEU A 79 -16.57 5.21 -1.77
C LEU A 79 -16.14 5.96 -0.51
N GLN A 80 -17.07 6.69 0.12
CA GLN A 80 -16.83 7.42 1.36
C GLN A 80 -16.51 6.47 2.51
N VAL A 81 -17.29 5.39 2.67
CA VAL A 81 -17.01 4.33 3.66
C VAL A 81 -15.64 3.66 3.41
N LYS A 82 -15.26 3.41 2.15
CA LYS A 82 -13.94 2.87 1.80
C LYS A 82 -12.81 3.83 2.20
N VAL A 83 -12.96 5.14 1.97
CA VAL A 83 -11.98 6.17 2.35
C VAL A 83 -11.86 6.29 3.87
N ASP A 84 -12.98 6.29 4.59
CA ASP A 84 -12.98 6.36 6.06
C ASP A 84 -12.28 5.13 6.68
N LYS A 85 -12.48 3.95 6.10
CA LYS A 85 -11.78 2.73 6.50
C LYS A 85 -10.28 2.81 6.23
N LEU A 86 -9.88 3.38 5.09
CA LEU A 86 -8.47 3.61 4.76
C LEU A 86 -7.81 4.58 5.73
N GLU A 87 -8.49 5.68 6.07
CA GLU A 87 -8.01 6.65 7.07
C GLU A 87 -7.88 6.01 8.46
N ALA A 88 -8.85 5.19 8.87
CA ALA A 88 -8.81 4.44 10.12
C ALA A 88 -7.63 3.44 10.20
N LEU A 89 -7.27 2.82 9.07
CA LEU A 89 -6.10 1.92 8.98
C LEU A 89 -4.76 2.67 8.96
N LEU A 90 -4.74 3.94 8.57
CA LEU A 90 -3.55 4.79 8.52
C LEU A 90 -3.20 5.45 9.85
N GLY A 91 -4.24 5.85 10.59
CA GLY A 91 -4.13 6.46 11.91
C GLY A 91 -3.41 5.53 12.89
N ASN A 92 -2.37 6.03 13.55
CA ASN A 92 -1.63 5.31 14.59
C ASN A 92 -1.76 5.99 15.94
N SER A 93 -2.97 6.31 16.32
CA SER A 93 -3.26 6.96 17.58
C SER A 93 -4.62 6.46 18.02
N ASP A 94 -4.65 5.57 19.02
CA ASP A 94 -5.53 5.53 20.20
C ASP A 94 -7.00 5.99 20.10
N ASP A 95 -7.58 6.12 18.92
CA ASP A 95 -8.95 6.57 18.74
C ASP A 95 -9.85 5.34 18.81
N GLU A 96 -10.60 5.29 19.91
CA GLU A 96 -11.73 4.40 20.15
C GLU A 96 -12.67 4.35 18.93
N ARG A 97 -12.72 5.44 18.15
CA ARG A 97 -13.42 5.60 16.88
C ARG A 97 -12.88 4.79 15.71
N ALA A 98 -11.56 4.64 15.57
CA ALA A 98 -10.97 3.83 14.50
C ALA A 98 -11.24 2.34 14.73
N ARG A 99 -11.24 1.91 16.01
CA ARG A 99 -11.68 0.57 16.41
C ARG A 99 -13.19 0.38 16.20
N ASP A 100 -14.00 1.38 16.54
CA ASP A 100 -15.46 1.39 16.34
C ASP A 100 -15.86 1.28 14.86
N ILE A 101 -15.11 1.92 13.96
CA ILE A 101 -15.34 1.86 12.50
C ILE A 101 -14.82 0.54 11.90
N LEU A 102 -13.71 0.00 12.41
CA LEU A 102 -13.16 -1.28 11.93
C LEU A 102 -13.92 -2.51 12.46
N LEU A 103 -14.54 -2.40 13.63
CA LEU A 103 -15.35 -3.46 14.26
C LEU A 103 -16.85 -3.31 13.99
N GLY A 104 -17.26 -2.18 13.41
CA GLY A 104 -18.66 -1.88 13.11
C GLY A 104 -19.42 -1.47 14.36
N ASN A 105 -19.85 -0.21 14.38
CA ASN A 105 -20.72 0.35 15.41
C ASN A 105 -22.02 -0.47 15.55
N ARG A 106 -22.05 -1.46 16.45
CA ARG A 106 -23.27 -1.76 17.20
C ARG A 106 -23.28 -0.80 18.38
N ARG A 107 -24.20 0.15 18.38
CA ARG A 107 -24.61 0.89 19.57
C ARG A 107 -24.79 -0.10 20.72
N GLY A 108 -23.85 -0.14 21.66
CA GLY A 108 -24.02 -0.84 22.93
C GLY A 108 -22.78 -1.61 23.37
N LYS A 109 -22.22 -1.16 24.49
CA LYS A 109 -21.39 -1.94 25.42
C LYS A 109 -19.94 -2.14 24.96
N SER A 110 -19.13 -1.12 25.25
CA SER A 110 -17.69 -1.27 25.45
C SER A 110 -17.42 -2.51 26.31
N VAL A 111 -16.74 -3.50 25.73
CA VAL A 111 -16.30 -4.71 26.43
C VAL A 111 -15.20 -4.29 27.39
N LYS A 112 -15.60 -3.92 28.61
CA LYS A 112 -14.70 -3.99 29.77
C LYS A 112 -14.49 -5.46 30.06
N PHE A 113 -13.41 -6.02 29.56
CA PHE A 113 -12.86 -7.24 30.13
C PHE A 113 -12.42 -6.90 31.55
N ASN A 114 -13.28 -7.20 32.52
CA ASN A 114 -13.00 -7.04 33.95
C ASN A 114 -12.54 -8.43 34.43
N PRO A 115 -11.22 -8.72 34.54
CA PRO A 115 -10.75 -10.06 34.86
C PRO A 115 -10.93 -10.43 36.33
N ALA A 116 -11.59 -9.59 37.13
CA ALA A 116 -11.74 -9.82 38.56
C ALA A 116 -13.04 -9.19 39.06
N GLN A 117 -14.13 -9.92 38.87
CA GLN A 117 -15.21 -9.84 39.84
C GLN A 117 -15.49 -11.28 40.26
N GLU A 118 -14.64 -11.76 41.17
CA GLU A 118 -14.96 -12.91 42.01
C GLU A 118 -16.28 -12.60 42.70
N VAL A 119 -17.38 -13.08 42.12
CA VAL A 119 -18.66 -13.09 42.78
C VAL A 119 -18.57 -14.22 43.80
N SER A 120 -18.35 -13.86 45.07
CA SER A 120 -18.42 -14.79 46.18
C SER A 120 -19.76 -15.54 46.11
N PRO A 121 -19.76 -16.87 45.99
CA PRO A 121 -20.96 -17.66 45.70
C PRO A 121 -21.88 -17.85 46.91
N SER A 122 -21.77 -17.00 47.94
CA SER A 122 -22.36 -17.25 49.25
C SER A 122 -23.76 -16.67 49.47
N ASP A 123 -24.31 -15.84 48.56
CA ASP A 123 -25.59 -15.15 48.81
C ASP A 123 -26.63 -15.19 47.65
N LEU A 124 -26.54 -16.13 46.72
CA LEU A 124 -27.50 -16.24 45.61
C LEU A 124 -28.26 -17.59 45.64
N GLU A 125 -29.59 -17.50 45.60
CA GLU A 125 -30.52 -18.61 45.46
C GLU A 125 -30.23 -19.40 44.16
N ASN A 126 -30.15 -20.73 44.21
CA ASN A 126 -29.72 -21.60 43.10
C ASN A 126 -30.41 -21.32 41.75
N GLY A 127 -31.66 -20.83 41.75
CA GLY A 127 -32.38 -20.45 40.54
C GLY A 127 -31.83 -19.19 39.85
N GLN A 128 -31.31 -18.23 40.62
CA GLN A 128 -30.72 -16.99 40.10
C GLN A 128 -29.31 -17.25 39.53
N ILE A 129 -28.58 -18.21 40.11
CA ILE A 129 -27.27 -18.66 39.61
C ILE A 129 -27.41 -19.37 38.26
N LEU A 130 -28.44 -20.20 38.08
CA LEU A 130 -28.73 -20.88 36.81
C LEU A 130 -29.11 -19.89 35.70
N GLN A 131 -29.94 -18.89 35.99
CA GLN A 131 -30.26 -17.83 35.01
C GLN A 131 -29.04 -16.98 34.65
N LEU A 132 -28.16 -16.72 35.63
CA LEU A 132 -26.91 -16.01 35.38
C LEU A 132 -25.96 -16.84 34.51
N GLN A 133 -25.80 -18.14 34.79
CA GLN A 133 -24.99 -19.04 33.96
C GLN A 133 -25.54 -19.17 32.53
N GLN A 134 -26.85 -19.26 32.35
CA GLN A 134 -27.47 -19.35 31.01
C GLN A 134 -27.12 -18.12 30.15
N ARG A 135 -27.20 -16.92 30.73
CA ARG A 135 -26.83 -15.67 30.04
C ARG A 135 -25.33 -15.58 29.75
N LEU A 136 -24.50 -16.11 30.64
CA LEU A 136 -23.04 -16.10 30.49
C LEU A 136 -22.59 -17.08 29.40
N ILE A 137 -23.29 -18.19 29.22
CA ILE A 137 -23.06 -19.15 28.14
C ILE A 137 -23.52 -18.57 26.79
N GLU A 138 -24.68 -17.92 26.74
CA GLU A 138 -25.15 -17.23 25.52
C GLU A 138 -24.18 -16.09 25.10
N GLU A 139 -23.69 -15.27 26.03
CA GLU A 139 -22.65 -14.27 25.71
C GLU A 139 -21.34 -14.91 25.22
N GLN A 140 -20.99 -16.12 25.67
CA GLN A 140 -19.78 -16.82 25.21
C GLN A 140 -19.94 -17.42 23.81
N ASP A 141 -21.11 -17.94 23.45
CA ASP A 141 -21.37 -18.47 22.11
C ASP A 141 -21.34 -17.35 21.06
N ASP A 142 -21.96 -16.19 21.34
CA ASP A 142 -21.89 -15.02 20.45
C ASP A 142 -20.43 -14.55 20.24
N ASN A 143 -19.61 -14.62 21.29
CA ASN A 143 -18.17 -14.29 21.20
C ASN A 143 -17.37 -15.32 20.38
N LEU A 144 -17.77 -16.59 20.39
CA LEU A 144 -17.12 -17.64 19.59
C LEU A 144 -17.49 -17.54 18.10
N ASP A 145 -18.71 -17.10 17.78
CA ASP A 145 -19.13 -16.83 16.41
C ASP A 145 -18.35 -15.64 15.80
N ASP A 146 -18.21 -14.54 16.56
CA ASP A 146 -17.41 -13.39 16.13
C ASP A 146 -15.92 -13.76 15.94
N LEU A 147 -15.39 -14.62 16.82
CA LEU A 147 -14.04 -15.15 16.71
C LEU A 147 -13.88 -16.08 15.50
N SER A 148 -14.88 -16.94 15.24
CA SER A 148 -14.91 -17.85 14.09
C SER A 148 -14.89 -17.07 12.77
N ASP A 149 -15.67 -15.99 12.69
CA ASP A 149 -15.73 -15.10 11.55
C ASP A 149 -14.42 -14.33 11.34
N ALA A 150 -13.77 -13.90 12.43
CA ALA A 150 -12.45 -13.30 12.38
C ALA A 150 -11.37 -14.29 11.88
N ILE A 151 -11.41 -15.54 12.36
CA ILE A 151 -10.51 -16.61 11.93
C ILE A 151 -10.73 -16.95 10.46
N ARG A 152 -11.98 -16.97 9.99
CA ARG A 152 -12.32 -17.23 8.58
C ARG A 152 -11.74 -16.16 7.67
N ARG A 153 -11.87 -14.89 8.02
CA ARG A 153 -11.25 -13.77 7.30
C ARG A 153 -9.72 -13.84 7.34
N GLN A 154 -9.13 -14.19 8.49
CA GLN A 154 -7.69 -14.35 8.62
C GLN A 154 -7.15 -15.49 7.73
N ARG A 155 -7.88 -16.61 7.63
CA ARG A 155 -7.55 -17.71 6.73
C ARG A 155 -7.60 -17.27 5.26
N GLU A 156 -8.64 -16.54 4.87
CA GLU A 156 -8.77 -16.00 3.51
C GLU A 156 -7.62 -15.04 3.16
N LEU A 157 -7.26 -14.14 4.08
CA LEU A 157 -6.09 -13.28 3.93
C LEU A 157 -4.79 -14.09 3.84
N GLY A 158 -4.65 -15.16 4.62
CA GLY A 158 -3.49 -16.05 4.56
C GLY A 158 -3.33 -16.75 3.21
N LEU A 159 -4.44 -17.14 2.58
CA LEU A 159 -4.44 -17.71 1.23
C LEU A 159 -4.02 -16.67 0.18
N MET A 160 -4.59 -15.47 0.24
CA MET A 160 -4.26 -14.38 -0.68
C MET A 160 -2.77 -13.96 -0.56
N ILE A 161 -2.24 -13.91 0.66
CA ILE A 161 -0.81 -13.66 0.88
C ILE A 161 0.05 -14.78 0.29
N GLY A 162 -0.40 -16.03 0.39
CA GLY A 162 0.27 -17.17 -0.23
C GLY A 162 0.38 -17.00 -1.75
N ASP A 163 -0.73 -16.68 -2.40
CA ASP A 163 -0.79 -16.49 -3.86
C ASP A 163 0.06 -15.30 -4.33
N GLU A 164 0.05 -14.18 -3.59
CA GLU A 164 0.89 -13.01 -3.90
C GLU A 164 2.38 -13.29 -3.68
N LEU A 165 2.74 -14.06 -2.65
CA LEU A 165 4.13 -14.48 -2.43
C LEU A 165 4.62 -15.40 -3.55
N GLU A 166 3.78 -16.33 -4.03
CA GLU A 166 4.11 -17.18 -5.18
C GLU A 166 4.30 -16.34 -6.46
N THR A 167 3.43 -15.35 -6.67
CA THR A 167 3.55 -14.38 -7.77
C THR A 167 4.85 -13.56 -7.64
N HIS A 168 5.20 -13.11 -6.44
CA HIS A 168 6.46 -12.40 -6.19
C HIS A 168 7.69 -13.28 -6.41
N VAL A 169 7.65 -14.57 -6.09
CA VAL A 169 8.75 -15.50 -6.41
C VAL A 169 8.95 -15.57 -7.91
N GLN A 170 7.87 -15.67 -8.69
CA GLN A 170 7.95 -15.67 -10.15
C GLN A 170 8.53 -14.34 -10.69
N LEU A 171 8.11 -13.20 -10.14
CA LEU A 171 8.65 -11.89 -10.51
C LEU A 171 10.13 -11.72 -10.13
N LEU A 172 10.55 -12.30 -9.00
CA LEU A 172 11.96 -12.30 -8.58
C LEU A 172 12.84 -13.10 -9.54
N ASP A 173 12.36 -14.25 -10.02
CA ASP A 173 13.07 -15.04 -11.03
C ASP A 173 13.21 -14.29 -12.36
N GLU A 174 12.15 -13.64 -12.84
CA GLU A 174 12.21 -12.81 -14.05
C GLU A 174 13.16 -11.61 -13.87
N THR A 175 13.13 -10.99 -12.68
CA THR A 175 14.06 -9.91 -12.33
C THR A 175 15.50 -10.42 -12.34
N GLY A 176 15.75 -11.62 -11.80
CA GLY A 176 17.05 -12.28 -11.85
C GLY A 176 17.55 -12.47 -13.29
N GLU A 177 16.69 -12.96 -14.18
CA GLU A 177 17.04 -13.12 -15.59
C GLU A 177 17.35 -11.78 -16.28
N MET A 178 16.60 -10.72 -15.96
CA MET A 178 16.85 -9.38 -16.47
C MET A 178 18.18 -8.81 -15.98
N VAL A 179 18.53 -9.04 -14.71
CA VAL A 179 19.84 -8.67 -14.15
C VAL A 179 20.96 -9.40 -14.86
N ASP A 180 20.84 -10.71 -15.08
CA ASP A 180 21.85 -11.51 -15.79
C ASP A 180 22.07 -11.02 -17.23
N ARG A 181 20.98 -10.72 -17.95
CA ARG A 181 21.05 -10.12 -19.29
C ARG A 181 21.74 -8.76 -19.27
N THR A 182 21.48 -7.95 -18.24
CA THR A 182 22.09 -6.63 -18.06
C THR A 182 23.57 -6.73 -17.73
N ASP A 183 23.98 -7.66 -16.86
CA ASP A 183 25.38 -7.95 -16.56
C ASP A 183 26.14 -8.41 -17.81
N ALA A 184 25.55 -9.29 -18.63
CA ALA A 184 26.14 -9.72 -19.90
C ALA A 184 26.33 -8.54 -20.87
N ARG A 185 25.38 -7.61 -20.96
CA ARG A 185 25.49 -6.38 -21.77
C ARG A 185 26.57 -5.46 -21.22
N LEU A 186 26.63 -5.24 -19.91
CA LEU A 186 27.65 -4.44 -19.26
C LEU A 186 29.05 -5.02 -19.46
N LYS A 187 29.23 -6.34 -19.33
CA LYS A 187 30.51 -7.03 -19.63
C LYS A 187 30.95 -6.80 -21.07
N ARG A 188 30.04 -6.87 -22.05
CA ARG A 188 30.34 -6.58 -23.46
C ARG A 188 30.71 -5.11 -23.67
N ALA A 189 29.96 -4.19 -23.06
CA ALA A 189 30.25 -2.75 -23.13
C ALA A 189 31.63 -2.43 -22.53
N LYS A 190 31.96 -3.02 -21.38
CA LYS A 190 33.29 -2.91 -20.74
C LYS A 190 34.40 -3.42 -21.65
N LYS A 191 34.24 -4.59 -22.29
CA LYS A 191 35.21 -5.11 -23.27
C LYS A 191 35.43 -4.16 -24.45
N LYS A 192 34.37 -3.53 -24.96
CA LYS A 192 34.48 -2.52 -26.03
C LYS A 192 35.23 -1.28 -25.55
N LEU A 193 34.93 -0.78 -24.36
CA LEU A 193 35.65 0.34 -23.76
C LEU A 193 37.13 0.03 -23.57
N ASP A 194 37.47 -1.15 -23.06
CA ASP A 194 38.86 -1.59 -22.90
C ASP A 194 39.59 -1.70 -24.24
N TYR A 195 38.91 -2.15 -25.30
CA TYR A 195 39.48 -2.20 -26.66
C TYR A 195 39.75 -0.80 -27.21
N VAL A 196 38.79 0.11 -27.08
CA VAL A 196 38.95 1.51 -27.51
C VAL A 196 40.07 2.19 -26.72
N GLY A 197 40.12 2.01 -25.40
CA GLY A 197 41.18 2.55 -24.55
C GLY A 197 42.57 2.06 -24.96
N ARG A 198 42.71 0.76 -25.29
CA ARG A 198 43.96 0.21 -25.83
C ARG A 198 44.32 0.81 -27.20
N LYS A 199 43.38 0.85 -28.13
CA LYS A 199 43.58 1.46 -29.47
C LYS A 199 44.01 2.92 -29.38
N VAL A 200 43.43 3.71 -28.49
CA VAL A 200 43.83 5.11 -28.27
C VAL A 200 45.24 5.20 -27.70
N LYS A 201 45.61 4.33 -26.75
CA LYS A 201 46.96 4.29 -26.17
C LYS A 201 48.01 3.96 -27.22
N ASP A 202 47.76 2.97 -28.08
CA ASP A 202 48.72 2.53 -29.10
C ASP A 202 48.90 3.58 -30.20
N ASN A 203 47.83 4.29 -30.57
CA ASN A 203 47.90 5.35 -31.58
C ASN A 203 48.52 6.66 -31.06
N ARG A 204 48.70 6.81 -29.74
CA ARG A 204 49.27 8.02 -29.14
C ARG A 204 50.73 8.24 -29.56
N SER A 205 51.53 7.18 -29.67
CA SER A 205 52.93 7.28 -30.10
C SER A 205 53.03 7.74 -31.57
N ILE A 206 52.20 7.17 -32.45
CA ILE A 206 52.14 7.54 -33.88
C ILE A 206 51.72 9.00 -34.03
N CYS A 207 50.73 9.46 -33.27
CA CYS A 207 50.28 10.84 -33.29
C CYS A 207 51.40 11.81 -32.86
N ILE A 208 52.15 11.48 -31.78
CA ILE A 208 53.30 12.27 -31.34
C ILE A 208 54.38 12.36 -32.43
N VAL A 209 54.68 11.25 -33.11
CA VAL A 209 55.67 11.24 -34.20
C VAL A 209 55.25 12.14 -35.37
N ILE A 210 54.00 12.07 -35.80
CA ILE A 210 53.48 12.93 -36.89
C ILE A 210 53.55 14.41 -36.50
N VAL A 211 53.18 14.75 -35.26
CA VAL A 211 53.26 16.12 -34.74
C VAL A 211 54.71 16.62 -34.73
N LEU A 212 55.68 15.80 -34.30
CA LEU A 212 57.09 16.16 -34.31
C LEU A 212 57.62 16.41 -35.73
N ILE A 213 57.23 15.58 -36.71
CA ILE A 213 57.60 15.78 -38.13
C ILE A 213 57.05 17.11 -38.66
N PHE A 214 55.79 17.43 -38.34
CA PHE A 214 55.20 18.71 -38.73
C PHE A 214 55.96 19.90 -38.14
N ILE A 215 56.30 19.85 -36.85
CA ILE A 215 57.09 20.89 -36.18
C ILE A 215 58.47 21.04 -36.84
N PHE A 216 59.11 19.94 -37.21
CA PHE A 216 60.41 19.96 -37.90
C PHE A 216 60.34 20.69 -39.25
N PHE A 217 59.33 20.42 -40.08
CA PHE A 217 59.15 21.12 -41.35
C PHE A 217 58.88 22.61 -41.18
N ILE A 218 58.10 22.98 -40.16
CA ILE A 218 57.84 24.39 -39.81
C ILE A 218 59.16 25.08 -39.44
N LEU A 219 59.98 24.46 -38.59
CA LEU A 219 61.28 25.03 -38.21
C LEU A 219 62.23 25.15 -39.39
N LEU A 220 62.28 24.16 -40.29
CA LEU A 220 63.12 24.19 -41.49
C LEU A 220 62.68 25.32 -42.43
N GLY A 221 61.38 25.52 -42.62
CA GLY A 221 60.84 26.63 -43.41
C GLY A 221 61.03 28.00 -42.79
N LEU A 222 61.15 28.09 -41.46
CA LEU A 222 61.35 29.36 -40.73
C LEU A 222 62.84 29.73 -40.64
N PHE A 223 63.74 28.74 -40.62
CA PHE A 223 65.19 28.93 -40.54
C PHE A 223 65.89 29.02 -41.91
N ARG A 224 65.13 28.90 -43.00
CA ARG A 224 65.59 29.05 -44.39
C ARG A 224 65.12 30.38 -44.95
#